data_AF-A0A3D0YZY0-F1
#
_entry.id   AF-A0A3D0YZY0-F1
#
_cell.length_a   1.000
_cell.length_b   1.000
_cell.length_c   1.000
_cell.angle_alpha   90.00
_cell.angle_beta   90.00
_cell.angle_gamma   90.00
#
_symmetry.space_group_name_H-M   'P 1'
#
loop_
_entity.id
_entity.type
_entity.pdbx_description
1 polymer ?
#
loop_
_entity_poly.entity_id
_entity_poly.type
_entity_poly.pdbx_seq_one_letter_code
_entity_poly.pdbx_strand_id
1 'polypeptide(L)' 'RIVVTAAAAALPDLRELAARHGVAAGVLGQVTDGRLAMRRGEAAVLDEATEAVAAIWKGAIPWAMGEQG' A
#
# COMPACT_ATOMS: atom_id res chain seq x y z
N ARG A 1 -6.20 9.64 -7.30
CA ARG A 1 -5.56 8.30 -7.39
C ARG A 1 -6.15 7.45 -6.29
N ILE A 2 -6.48 6.20 -6.57
CA ILE A 2 -7.02 5.26 -5.58
C ILE A 2 -6.16 4.00 -5.59
N VAL A 3 -6.16 3.28 -4.47
CA VAL A 3 -5.60 1.93 -4.37
C VAL A 3 -6.74 1.01 -4.02
N VAL A 4 -6.85 -0.09 -4.77
CA VAL A 4 -7.86 -1.13 -4.54
C VAL A 4 -7.15 -2.46 -4.38
N THR A 5 -7.67 -3.31 -3.50
CA THR A 5 -7.25 -4.70 -3.36
C THR A 5 -8.29 -5.60 -4.00
N ALA A 6 -7.85 -6.64 -4.70
CA ALA A 6 -8.72 -7.61 -5.33
C ALA A 6 -8.02 -8.97 -5.41
N ALA A 7 -8.80 -10.04 -5.59
CA ALA A 7 -8.25 -11.34 -5.90
C ALA A 7 -7.48 -11.29 -7.24
N ALA A 8 -6.38 -12.03 -7.36
CA ALA A 8 -5.56 -12.05 -8.57
C ALA A 8 -6.36 -12.40 -9.83
N ALA A 9 -7.36 -13.27 -9.71
CA ALA A 9 -8.25 -13.67 -10.79
C ALA A 9 -9.07 -12.51 -11.38
N ALA A 10 -9.33 -11.45 -10.61
CA ALA A 10 -10.08 -10.28 -11.05
C ALA A 10 -9.20 -9.21 -11.74
N LEU A 11 -7.87 -9.38 -11.77
CA LEU A 11 -6.96 -8.40 -12.37
C LEU A 11 -7.21 -8.13 -13.86
N PRO A 12 -7.51 -9.14 -14.72
CA PRO A 12 -7.85 -8.89 -16.11
C PRO A 12 -9.08 -7.98 -16.26
N ASP A 13 -10.16 -8.29 -15.54
CA ASP A 13 -11.42 -7.55 -15.60
C ASP A 13 -11.25 -6.11 -15.11
N LEU A 14 -10.48 -5.89 -14.04
CA LEU A 14 -10.17 -4.55 -13.52
C LEU A 14 -9.34 -3.72 -14.50
N ARG A 15 -8.39 -4.36 -15.22
CA ARG A 15 -7.61 -3.68 -16.27
C ARG A 15 -8.48 -3.28 -17.45
N GLU A 16 -9.36 -4.17 -17.89
CA GLU A 16 -10.31 -3.88 -18.95
C GLU A 16 -11.26 -2.74 -18.57
N LEU A 17 -11.81 -2.79 -17.35
CA LEU A 17 -12.67 -1.73 -16.83
C LEU A 17 -11.95 -0.38 -16.81
N ALA A 18 -10.72 -0.33 -16.29
CA ALA A 18 -9.94 0.90 -16.27
C ALA A 18 -9.67 1.44 -17.68
N ALA A 19 -9.30 0.57 -18.62
CA ALA A 19 -9.05 0.94 -20.02
C ALA A 19 -10.31 1.50 -20.70
N ARG A 20 -11.47 0.88 -20.49
CA ARG A 20 -12.77 1.35 -21.01
C ARG A 20 -13.13 2.76 -20.56
N HIS A 21 -12.66 3.17 -19.38
CA HIS A 21 -12.87 4.50 -18.84
C HIS A 21 -11.70 5.46 -19.06
N GLY A 22 -10.67 5.07 -19.82
CA GLY A 22 -9.48 5.89 -20.05
C GLY A 22 -8.66 6.15 -18.77
N VAL A 23 -8.81 5.30 -17.76
CA VAL A 23 -8.12 5.43 -16.48
C VAL A 23 -6.81 4.65 -16.53
N ALA A 24 -5.70 5.34 -16.34
CA ALA A 24 -4.41 4.68 -16.19
C ALA A 24 -4.39 3.84 -14.89
N ALA A 25 -4.16 2.54 -15.04
CA ALA A 25 -4.11 1.60 -13.93
C ALA A 25 -2.85 0.72 -14.02
N GLY A 26 -2.32 0.33 -12.85
CA GLY A 26 -1.15 -0.52 -12.73
C GLY A 26 -1.23 -1.38 -11.48
N VAL A 27 -0.52 -2.51 -11.49
CA VAL A 27 -0.39 -3.38 -10.31
C VAL A 27 0.78 -2.86 -9.48
N LEU A 28 0.51 -2.48 -8.23
CA LEU A 28 1.55 -2.04 -7.30
C LEU A 28 2.29 -3.21 -6.65
N GLY A 29 1.59 -4.34 -6.45
CA GLY A 29 2.13 -5.52 -5.79
C GLY A 29 1.03 -6.48 -5.39
N GLN A 30 1.31 -7.26 -4.36
CA GLN A 30 0.41 -8.26 -3.78
C GLN A 30 0.30 -8.05 -2.28
N VAL A 31 -0.81 -8.49 -1.69
CA VAL A 31 -1.01 -8.48 -0.25
C VAL A 31 -0.50 -9.80 0.31
N THR A 32 0.44 -9.72 1.23
CA THR A 32 0.96 -10.83 2.02
C THR A 32 0.81 -10.51 3.50
N ASP A 33 0.89 -11.53 4.36
CA ASP A 33 0.76 -11.33 5.80
C ASP A 33 2.08 -10.86 6.46
N GLY A 34 1.96 -10.04 7.50
CA GLY A 34 3.04 -9.70 8.44
C GLY A 34 4.15 -8.73 7.99
N ARG A 35 4.30 -8.41 6.70
CA ARG A 35 5.37 -7.49 6.23
C ARG A 35 4.91 -6.48 5.19
N LEU A 36 5.47 -5.27 5.28
CA LEU A 36 5.39 -4.23 4.26
C LEU A 36 6.74 -4.08 3.56
N ALA A 37 6.80 -4.55 2.31
CA ALA A 37 7.98 -4.43 1.47
C ALA A 37 7.72 -3.49 0.28
N MET A 38 8.61 -2.54 0.06
CA MET A 38 8.57 -1.60 -1.07
C MET A 38 9.89 -1.61 -1.83
N ARG A 39 9.82 -1.64 -3.15
CA ARG A 39 10.98 -1.60 -4.05
C ARG A 39 10.82 -0.48 -5.07
N ARG A 40 11.96 0.07 -5.51
CA ARG A 40 12.05 0.95 -6.68
C ARG A 40 13.01 0.33 -7.67
N GLY A 41 12.47 -0.34 -8.69
CA GLY A 41 13.25 -1.25 -9.53
C GLY A 41 13.80 -2.41 -8.68
N GLU A 42 15.11 -2.63 -8.73
CA GLU A 42 15.77 -3.67 -7.94
C GLU A 42 16.16 -3.24 -6.52
N ALA A 43 16.07 -1.94 -6.20
CA ALA A 43 16.44 -1.43 -4.88
C ALA A 43 15.29 -1.59 -3.88
N ALA A 44 15.57 -2.20 -2.73
CA ALA A 44 14.67 -2.21 -1.58
C ALA A 44 14.64 -0.81 -0.93
N VAL A 45 13.43 -0.26 -0.76
CA VAL A 45 13.19 1.06 -0.16
C VAL A 45 12.68 0.92 1.28
N LEU A 46 11.87 -0.11 1.53
CA LEU A 46 11.36 -0.46 2.85
C LEU A 46 11.18 -1.98 2.90
N ASP A 47 11.51 -2.60 4.03
CA ASP A 47 11.18 -3.99 4.31
C ASP A 47 11.03 -4.16 5.82
N GLU A 48 9.81 -3.97 6.32
CA GLU A 48 9.53 -3.92 7.76
C GLU A 48 8.34 -4.80 8.14
N ALA A 49 8.27 -5.19 9.41
CA ALA A 49 7.08 -5.82 9.96
C ALA A 49 5.92 -4.81 10.00
N THR A 50 4.71 -5.23 9.62
CA THR A 50 3.55 -4.34 9.57
C THR A 50 3.24 -3.75 10.95
N GLU A 51 3.46 -4.52 12.02
CA GLU A 51 3.29 -4.09 13.42
C GLU A 51 4.24 -2.94 13.79
N ALA A 52 5.49 -2.99 13.32
CA ALA A 52 6.47 -1.93 13.56
C ALA A 52 6.05 -0.63 12.87
N VAL A 53 5.60 -0.72 11.61
CA VAL A 53 5.09 0.44 10.86
C VAL A 53 3.84 1.02 11.54
N ALA A 54 2.92 0.17 12.00
CA ALA A 54 1.72 0.59 12.71
C ALA A 54 2.04 1.26 14.06
N ALA A 55 3.05 0.77 14.77
CA ALA A 55 3.51 1.39 16.02
C ALA A 55 4.09 2.80 15.78
N ILE A 56 4.90 2.97 14.74
CA ILE A 56 5.41 4.30 14.32
C ILE A 56 4.24 5.24 14.02
N TRP A 57 3.27 4.78 13.23
CA TRP A 57 2.10 5.59 12.89
C TRP A 57 1.26 5.97 14.12
N LYS A 58 1.01 5.03 15.03
CA LYS A 58 0.25 5.30 16.27
C LYS A 58 0.98 6.25 17.18
N GLY A 59 2.30 6.09 17.34
CA GLY A 59 3.14 7.03 18.07
C GLY A 59 3.19 8.41 17.40
N ALA A 60 2.87 8.47 16.10
CA ALA A 60 2.92 9.73 15.37
C ALA A 60 1.74 10.68 15.65
N ILE A 61 0.60 10.12 16.06
CA ILE A 61 -0.64 10.89 16.24
C ILE A 61 -0.59 11.75 17.53
N PRO A 62 -0.12 11.24 18.69
CA PRO A 62 -0.01 12.04 19.92
C PRO A 62 0.92 13.25 19.77
N TRP A 63 2.08 13.12 19.10
CA TRP A 63 2.96 14.28 18.88
C TRP A 63 2.34 15.33 17.96
N ALA A 64 1.52 14.90 16.99
CA ALA A 64 0.86 15.80 16.04
C ALA A 64 -0.35 16.52 16.65
N MET A 65 -0.95 15.98 17.71
CA MET A 65 -2.12 16.58 18.41
C MET A 65 -1.75 17.42 19.64
N GLY A 66 -0.45 17.60 19.94
CA GLY A 66 0.00 18.46 21.03
C GLY A 66 -0.24 17.91 22.44
N GLU A 67 -0.55 16.62 22.57
CA GLU A 67 -0.67 15.97 23.88
C GLU A 67 0.73 15.60 24.38
N GLN A 68 1.42 16.59 24.94
CA GLN A 68 2.61 16.36 25.77
C GLN A 68 2.14 16.09 27.20
N GLY A 69 2.24 14.83 27.63
CA GLY A 69 2.35 14.48 29.04
C GLY A 69 3.80 14.58 29.49
#